data_AF-G0HZE2-F1
#
_entry.id   AF-G0HZE2-F1
#
_cell.length_a   1.000
_cell.length_b   1.000
_cell.length_c   1.000
_cell.angle_alpha   90.00
_cell.angle_beta   90.00
_cell.angle_gamma   90.00
#
_symmetry.space_group_name_H-M   'P 1'
#
loop_
_entity.id
_entity.type
_entity.pdbx_description
1 polymer ?
#
loop_
_entity_poly.entity_id
_entity_poly.type
_entity_poly.pdbx_seq_one_letter_code
_entity_poly.pdbx_strand_id
1 'polypeptide(L)'
;MKIQHDGHDEEGIGISVYDENDFRHTIEISWDGEVSFHGTDDYPHRREDRTDEEQRIMTQVEARARFAAQQEFPEADILSPMWRPEHIKAGIEAFSNYPMEEFLEDFREYYDALRNPMQYIDDSPVNEESIIINLAVHFDDGEVLEVSDVVIDYKLTDGSEHRIGSPPSYPNKELIFAMPELEFADGFEYEEEFADVIMSHLMAQIRDIYLNMGEDPPAEYRVEGIGKLNIVGDGIGAT
;
A
#
# COMPACT_ATOMS: atom_id res chain seq x y z
N MET A 1 -16.64 7.88 -4.11
CA MET A 1 -17.87 7.11 -4.46
C MET A 1 -18.91 7.25 -3.35
N LYS A 2 -20.22 7.11 -3.65
CA LYS A 2 -21.27 7.11 -2.59
C LYS A 2 -21.45 5.69 -2.05
N ILE A 3 -21.76 5.56 -0.76
CA ILE A 3 -21.99 4.27 -0.11
C ILE A 3 -23.32 4.21 0.65
N GLN A 4 -23.84 3.00 0.81
CA GLN A 4 -24.98 2.68 1.68
C GLN A 4 -24.72 1.32 2.35
N HIS A 5 -24.97 1.23 3.66
CA HIS A 5 -24.93 -0.04 4.40
C HIS A 5 -26.25 -0.79 4.21
N ASP A 6 -26.18 -2.05 3.78
CA ASP A 6 -27.35 -2.88 3.48
C ASP A 6 -27.69 -3.87 4.61
N GLY A 7 -26.85 -3.92 5.65
CA GLY A 7 -27.00 -4.79 6.82
C GLY A 7 -25.77 -5.66 7.05
N HIS A 8 -25.74 -6.37 8.17
CA HIS A 8 -24.69 -7.31 8.51
C HIS A 8 -25.27 -8.50 9.28
N ASP A 9 -24.55 -9.62 9.29
CA ASP A 9 -24.88 -10.81 10.06
C ASP A 9 -23.62 -11.47 10.65
N GLU A 10 -23.65 -12.77 10.92
CA GLU A 10 -22.49 -13.51 11.48
C GLU A 10 -21.40 -13.77 10.43
N GLU A 11 -21.74 -13.76 9.14
CA GLU A 11 -20.83 -14.08 8.04
C GLU A 11 -20.13 -12.82 7.50
N GLY A 12 -20.83 -11.67 7.48
CA GLY A 12 -20.25 -10.44 6.98
C GLY A 12 -21.17 -9.23 6.96
N ILE A 13 -20.85 -8.28 6.07
CA ILE A 13 -21.60 -7.04 5.85
C ILE A 13 -21.90 -6.84 4.36
N GLY A 14 -23.12 -6.38 4.07
CA GLY A 14 -23.53 -5.91 2.75
C GLY A 14 -23.33 -4.39 2.60
N ILE A 15 -22.68 -3.97 1.52
CA ILE A 15 -22.44 -2.57 1.18
C ILE A 15 -22.82 -2.31 -0.27
N SER A 16 -23.68 -1.31 -0.48
CA SER A 16 -23.92 -0.74 -1.79
C SER A 16 -22.93 0.39 -2.06
N VAL A 17 -22.22 0.31 -3.19
CA VAL A 17 -21.33 1.37 -3.68
C VAL A 17 -21.86 1.89 -5.01
N TYR A 18 -21.87 3.21 -5.18
CA TYR A 18 -22.18 3.84 -6.46
C TYR A 18 -20.88 4.31 -7.11
N ASP A 19 -20.61 3.79 -8.30
CA ASP A 19 -19.41 4.11 -9.06
C ASP A 19 -19.44 5.54 -9.64
N GLU A 20 -18.46 5.88 -10.45
CA GLU A 20 -18.36 7.19 -11.10
C GLU A 20 -19.42 7.44 -12.19
N ASN A 21 -20.10 6.40 -12.66
CA ASN A 21 -21.23 6.46 -13.59
C ASN A 21 -22.59 6.48 -12.86
N ASP A 22 -22.59 6.55 -11.52
CA ASP A 22 -23.75 6.43 -10.64
C ASP A 22 -24.47 5.05 -10.74
N PHE A 23 -23.79 4.02 -11.26
CA PHE A 23 -24.30 2.64 -11.24
C PHE A 23 -24.10 2.01 -9.87
N ARG A 24 -25.08 1.21 -9.45
CA ARG A 24 -25.10 0.62 -8.11
C ARG A 24 -24.47 -0.78 -8.16
N HIS A 25 -23.51 -1.00 -7.28
CA HIS A 25 -22.91 -2.29 -7.01
C HIS A 25 -23.31 -2.73 -5.60
N THR A 26 -23.77 -3.97 -5.45
CA THR A 26 -24.01 -4.59 -4.15
C THR A 26 -22.85 -5.54 -3.85
N ILE A 27 -22.13 -5.29 -2.77
CA ILE A 27 -20.94 -6.04 -2.37
C ILE A 27 -21.22 -6.68 -1.01
N GLU A 28 -20.97 -7.99 -0.87
CA GLU A 28 -20.94 -8.66 0.42
C GLU A 28 -19.49 -8.98 0.79
N ILE A 29 -19.10 -8.61 2.01
CA ILE A 29 -17.73 -8.70 2.50
C ILE A 29 -17.75 -9.51 3.79
N SER A 30 -16.98 -10.60 3.81
CA SER A 30 -16.71 -11.41 4.99
C SER A 30 -15.86 -10.65 6.00
N TRP A 31 -15.88 -11.06 7.27
CA TRP A 31 -15.12 -10.40 8.35
C TRP A 31 -13.59 -10.47 8.20
N ASP A 32 -13.08 -11.30 7.29
CA ASP A 32 -11.68 -11.42 6.88
C ASP A 32 -11.34 -10.63 5.59
N GLY A 33 -12.30 -9.86 5.07
CA GLY A 33 -12.12 -9.03 3.88
C GLY A 33 -12.36 -9.73 2.53
N GLU A 34 -12.69 -11.03 2.52
CA GLU A 34 -13.09 -11.72 1.30
C GLU A 34 -14.38 -11.11 0.74
N VAL A 35 -14.42 -10.86 -0.57
CA VAL A 35 -15.66 -10.45 -1.26
C VAL A 35 -16.39 -11.72 -1.69
N SER A 36 -17.46 -12.06 -0.97
CA SER A 36 -18.27 -13.25 -1.22
C SER A 36 -19.30 -13.03 -2.34
N PHE A 37 -19.70 -11.78 -2.57
CA PHE A 37 -20.64 -11.41 -3.63
C PHE A 37 -20.32 -10.01 -4.18
N HIS A 38 -20.39 -9.87 -5.51
CA HIS A 38 -20.36 -8.59 -6.22
C HIS A 38 -21.44 -8.61 -7.32
N GLY A 39 -22.53 -7.89 -7.07
CA GLY A 39 -23.67 -7.78 -7.99
C GLY A 39 -23.82 -6.41 -8.63
N THR A 40 -23.87 -6.37 -9.97
CA THR A 40 -24.29 -5.22 -10.78
C THR A 40 -24.82 -5.74 -12.12
N ASP A 41 -25.84 -5.07 -12.68
CA ASP A 41 -26.41 -5.40 -14.00
C ASP A 41 -25.91 -4.43 -15.10
N ASP A 42 -25.13 -3.41 -14.73
CA ASP A 42 -24.66 -2.35 -15.63
C ASP A 42 -23.36 -2.71 -16.36
N TYR A 43 -22.69 -3.80 -15.94
CA TYR A 43 -21.41 -4.29 -16.52
C TYR A 43 -21.45 -5.79 -16.81
N PRO A 44 -20.59 -6.30 -17.73
CA PRO A 44 -20.45 -7.73 -17.95
C PRO A 44 -20.08 -8.50 -16.68
N HIS A 45 -20.77 -9.60 -16.40
CA HIS A 45 -20.51 -10.41 -15.20
C HIS A 45 -19.17 -11.18 -15.26
N ARG A 46 -18.71 -11.53 -16.46
CA ARG A 46 -17.45 -12.25 -16.67
C ARG A 46 -16.32 -11.26 -16.90
N ARG A 47 -15.18 -11.49 -16.25
CA ARG A 47 -14.00 -10.61 -16.36
C ARG A 47 -13.48 -10.54 -17.80
N GLU A 48 -13.50 -11.65 -18.53
CA GLU A 48 -13.06 -11.72 -19.93
C GLU A 48 -13.94 -10.92 -20.91
N ASP A 49 -15.16 -10.56 -20.51
CA ASP A 49 -16.08 -9.76 -21.31
C ASP A 49 -16.00 -8.26 -20.98
N ARG A 50 -15.21 -7.88 -19.96
CA ARG A 50 -15.00 -6.48 -19.53
C ARG A 50 -13.82 -5.86 -20.26
N THR A 51 -13.94 -4.58 -20.55
CA THR A 51 -12.81 -3.71 -20.88
C THR A 51 -11.94 -3.46 -19.66
N ASP A 52 -10.71 -2.99 -19.87
CA ASP A 52 -9.79 -2.63 -18.77
C ASP A 52 -10.40 -1.57 -17.85
N GLU A 53 -11.14 -0.62 -18.43
CA GLU A 53 -11.82 0.43 -17.67
C GLU A 53 -12.96 -0.10 -16.81
N GLU A 54 -13.80 -0.98 -17.35
CA GLU A 54 -14.85 -1.63 -16.57
C GLU A 54 -14.25 -2.49 -15.46
N GLN A 55 -13.16 -3.20 -15.74
CA GLN A 55 -12.48 -3.98 -14.70
C GLN A 55 -11.85 -3.07 -13.62
N ARG A 56 -11.28 -1.91 -14.00
CA ARG A 56 -10.78 -0.91 -13.04
C ARG A 56 -11.89 -0.46 -12.09
N ILE A 57 -13.06 -0.11 -12.63
CA ILE A 57 -14.23 0.31 -11.84
C ILE A 57 -14.64 -0.80 -10.87
N MET A 58 -14.76 -2.05 -11.35
CA MET A 58 -15.14 -3.20 -10.50
C MET A 58 -14.17 -3.37 -9.32
N THR A 59 -12.86 -3.26 -9.55
CA THR A 59 -11.88 -3.42 -8.47
C THR A 59 -11.91 -2.23 -7.50
N GLN A 60 -12.07 -0.99 -7.98
CA GLN A 60 -12.18 0.19 -7.11
C GLN A 60 -13.44 0.15 -6.23
N VAL A 61 -14.56 -0.32 -6.78
CA VAL A 61 -15.81 -0.54 -6.03
C VAL A 61 -15.59 -1.52 -4.88
N GLU A 62 -14.91 -2.64 -5.12
CA GLU A 62 -14.59 -3.61 -4.06
C GLU A 62 -13.64 -3.02 -3.01
N ALA A 63 -12.60 -2.29 -3.42
CA ALA A 63 -11.69 -1.61 -2.50
C ALA A 63 -12.44 -0.60 -1.61
N ARG A 64 -13.33 0.19 -2.22
CA ARG A 64 -14.14 1.18 -1.51
C ARG A 64 -15.12 0.54 -0.53
N ALA A 65 -15.70 -0.60 -0.92
CA ALA A 65 -16.60 -1.37 -0.06
C ALA A 65 -15.83 -1.93 1.15
N ARG A 66 -14.67 -2.58 0.96
CA ARG A 66 -13.82 -3.05 2.07
C ARG A 66 -13.46 -1.92 3.03
N PHE A 67 -13.14 -0.74 2.49
CA PHE A 67 -12.85 0.44 3.30
C PHE A 67 -14.05 0.91 4.13
N ALA A 68 -15.23 1.00 3.52
CA ALA A 68 -16.47 1.32 4.25
C ALA A 68 -16.78 0.29 5.35
N ALA A 69 -16.59 -1.00 5.06
CA ALA A 69 -16.83 -2.07 6.00
C ALA A 69 -15.88 -1.97 7.21
N GLN A 70 -14.59 -1.74 6.97
CA GLN A 70 -13.59 -1.55 8.03
C GLN A 70 -13.88 -0.30 8.87
N GLN A 71 -14.39 0.79 8.27
CA GLN A 71 -14.77 1.99 9.01
C GLN A 71 -15.96 1.76 9.95
N GLU A 72 -16.94 0.96 9.52
CA GLU A 72 -18.10 0.60 10.34
C GLU A 72 -17.74 -0.42 11.44
N PHE A 73 -16.82 -1.34 11.15
CA PHE A 73 -16.34 -2.37 12.07
C PHE A 73 -14.81 -2.31 12.27
N PRO A 74 -14.29 -1.35 13.08
CA PRO A 74 -12.86 -1.13 13.24
C PRO A 74 -12.05 -2.30 13.79
N GLU A 75 -12.71 -3.21 14.53
CA GLU A 75 -12.08 -4.38 15.16
C GLU A 75 -12.08 -5.63 14.25
N ALA A 76 -12.80 -5.58 13.11
CA ALA A 76 -12.81 -6.68 12.15
C ALA A 76 -11.53 -6.67 11.29
N ASP A 77 -11.11 -7.84 10.83
CA ASP A 77 -9.89 -8.03 10.03
C ASP A 77 -10.19 -7.93 8.53
N ILE A 78 -10.85 -6.85 8.13
CA ILE A 78 -11.35 -6.67 6.75
C ILE A 78 -10.28 -6.07 5.84
N LEU A 79 -9.49 -5.15 6.38
CA LEU A 79 -8.39 -4.49 5.69
C LEU A 79 -7.13 -4.52 6.54
N SER A 80 -6.03 -4.91 5.91
CA SER A 80 -4.70 -4.70 6.47
C SER A 80 -4.52 -3.23 6.87
N PRO A 81 -3.91 -2.94 8.03
CA PRO A 81 -3.71 -1.57 8.49
C PRO A 81 -3.00 -0.66 7.49
N MET A 82 -2.11 -1.21 6.67
CA MET A 82 -1.43 -0.45 5.60
C MET A 82 -2.39 0.10 4.53
N TRP A 83 -3.62 -0.40 4.42
CA TRP A 83 -4.67 0.14 3.54
C TRP A 83 -5.62 1.11 4.24
N ARG A 84 -5.30 1.53 5.48
CA ARG A 84 -6.08 2.50 6.25
C ARG A 84 -5.28 3.81 6.38
N PRO A 85 -5.78 4.95 5.86
CA PRO A 85 -5.07 6.22 5.95
C PRO A 85 -4.70 6.61 7.38
N GLU A 86 -5.57 6.33 8.35
CA GLU A 86 -5.37 6.66 9.76
C GLU A 86 -4.18 5.91 10.38
N HIS A 87 -3.91 4.69 9.92
CA HIS A 87 -2.75 3.92 10.36
C HIS A 87 -1.45 4.55 9.89
N ILE A 88 -1.38 4.94 8.61
CA ILE A 88 -0.21 5.61 8.05
C ILE A 88 -0.01 6.98 8.71
N LYS A 89 -1.09 7.72 8.97
CA LYS A 89 -1.02 9.01 9.70
C LYS A 89 -0.47 8.84 11.12
N ALA A 90 -0.89 7.81 11.85
CA ALA A 90 -0.35 7.51 13.17
C ALA A 90 1.15 7.18 13.11
N GLY A 91 1.59 6.47 12.08
CA GLY A 91 3.01 6.22 11.85
C GLY A 91 3.80 7.49 11.47
N ILE A 92 3.22 8.40 10.67
CA ILE A 92 3.80 9.72 10.37
C ILE A 92 3.98 10.54 11.67
N GLU A 93 2.99 10.50 12.57
CA GLU A 93 3.10 11.14 13.89
C GLU A 93 4.25 10.52 14.70
N ALA A 94 4.37 9.19 14.70
CA ALA A 94 5.49 8.51 15.36
C ALA A 94 6.86 8.93 14.80
N PHE A 95 7.00 9.01 13.47
CA PHE A 95 8.22 9.52 12.84
C PHE A 95 8.53 10.98 13.18
N SER A 96 7.50 11.80 13.42
CA SER A 96 7.70 13.20 13.80
C SER A 96 8.29 13.35 15.21
N ASN A 97 8.12 12.33 16.07
CA ASN A 97 8.71 12.27 17.41
C ASN A 97 10.05 11.52 17.44
N TYR A 98 10.37 10.78 16.38
CA TYR A 98 11.54 9.92 16.32
C TYR A 98 12.85 10.75 16.23
N PRO A 99 13.86 10.53 17.09
CA PRO A 99 15.07 11.34 17.10
C PRO A 99 15.82 11.27 15.78
N MET A 100 16.18 12.43 15.22
CA MET A 100 16.86 12.51 13.93
C MET A 100 18.19 11.72 13.90
N GLU A 101 18.94 11.69 15.01
CA GLU A 101 20.17 10.90 15.10
C GLU A 101 19.91 9.40 14.95
N GLU A 102 18.85 8.89 15.60
CA GLU A 102 18.43 7.48 15.49
C GLU A 102 17.90 7.19 14.09
N PHE A 103 17.10 8.08 13.50
CA PHE A 103 16.65 7.96 12.12
C PHE A 103 17.82 7.82 11.15
N LEU A 104 18.82 8.70 11.24
CA LEU A 104 19.96 8.68 10.32
C LEU A 104 20.82 7.42 10.48
N GLU A 105 20.87 6.83 11.67
CA GLU A 105 21.53 5.56 11.93
C GLU A 105 20.72 4.38 11.35
N ASP A 106 19.46 4.25 11.77
CA ASP A 106 18.60 3.09 11.47
C ASP A 106 18.21 3.02 9.98
N PHE A 107 18.10 4.16 9.30
CA PHE A 107 17.73 4.20 7.87
C PHE A 107 18.93 4.14 6.91
N ARG A 108 20.16 4.08 7.43
CA ARG A 108 21.36 4.19 6.58
C ARG A 108 21.45 3.08 5.56
N GLU A 109 21.25 1.83 5.99
CA GLU A 109 21.30 0.67 5.11
C GLU A 109 20.17 0.71 4.09
N TYR A 110 18.97 1.17 4.48
CA TYR A 110 17.85 1.32 3.56
C TYR A 110 18.16 2.32 2.45
N TYR A 111 18.73 3.48 2.79
CA TYR A 111 19.20 4.45 1.79
C TYR A 111 20.26 3.86 0.85
N ASP A 112 21.28 3.19 1.38
CA ASP A 112 22.35 2.59 0.56
C ASP A 112 21.79 1.48 -0.36
N ALA A 113 20.80 0.71 0.09
CA ALA A 113 20.10 -0.30 -0.71
C ALA A 113 19.19 0.31 -1.79
N LEU A 114 18.48 1.40 -1.50
CA LEU A 114 17.68 2.12 -2.51
C LEU A 114 18.55 2.68 -3.62
N ARG A 115 19.78 3.12 -3.30
CA ARG A 115 20.69 3.73 -4.28
C ARG A 115 21.40 2.71 -5.18
N ASN A 116 21.69 1.53 -4.65
CA ASN A 116 22.43 0.49 -5.37
C ASN A 116 22.11 -0.88 -4.74
N PRO A 117 20.96 -1.48 -5.03
CA PRO A 117 20.56 -2.76 -4.43
C PRO A 117 21.45 -3.91 -4.89
N MET A 118 22.05 -3.80 -6.09
CA MET A 118 22.92 -4.83 -6.67
C MET A 118 24.17 -5.12 -5.84
N GLN A 119 24.60 -4.22 -4.94
CA GLN A 119 25.72 -4.52 -4.02
C GLN A 119 25.38 -5.59 -2.97
N TYR A 120 24.08 -5.86 -2.75
CA TYR A 120 23.57 -6.84 -1.79
C TYR A 120 23.13 -8.16 -2.46
N ILE A 121 23.10 -8.21 -3.80
CA ILE A 121 22.59 -9.35 -4.57
C ILE A 121 23.75 -10.06 -5.26
N ASP A 122 24.01 -11.31 -4.84
CA ASP A 122 25.03 -12.18 -5.45
C ASP A 122 24.52 -12.96 -6.67
N ASP A 123 23.21 -13.00 -6.88
CA ASP A 123 22.57 -13.76 -7.94
C ASP A 123 22.70 -13.10 -9.31
N SER A 124 22.65 -13.91 -10.38
CA SER A 124 22.72 -13.43 -11.76
C SER A 124 22.18 -14.46 -12.75
N PRO A 125 21.47 -14.05 -13.82
CA PRO A 125 21.03 -12.68 -14.13
C PRO A 125 19.75 -12.28 -13.38
N VAL A 126 19.77 -11.08 -12.79
CA VAL A 126 18.63 -10.49 -12.07
C VAL A 126 17.75 -9.70 -13.05
N ASN A 127 16.44 -9.75 -12.83
CA ASN A 127 15.52 -8.78 -13.44
C ASN A 127 15.50 -7.52 -12.56
N GLU A 128 16.32 -6.53 -12.90
CA GLU A 128 16.51 -5.31 -12.09
C GLU A 128 15.20 -4.55 -11.85
N GLU A 129 14.26 -4.56 -12.79
CA GLU A 129 12.93 -3.91 -12.66
C GLU A 129 12.04 -4.56 -11.59
N SER A 130 12.38 -5.76 -11.12
CA SER A 130 11.63 -6.47 -10.08
C SER A 130 12.15 -6.25 -8.67
N ILE A 131 13.27 -5.53 -8.51
CA ILE A 131 13.90 -5.31 -7.22
C ILE A 131 13.06 -4.35 -6.39
N ILE A 132 12.57 -4.82 -5.25
CA ILE A 132 11.87 -4.03 -4.24
C ILE A 132 12.65 -4.09 -2.93
N ILE A 133 13.01 -2.91 -2.41
CA ILE A 133 13.70 -2.75 -1.14
C ILE A 133 12.64 -2.44 -0.08
N ASN A 134 12.57 -3.31 0.92
CA ASN A 134 11.61 -3.27 2.00
C ASN A 134 12.29 -2.92 3.32
N LEU A 135 11.63 -2.07 4.10
CA LEU A 135 11.93 -1.78 5.49
C LEU A 135 10.60 -1.72 6.24
N ALA A 136 10.52 -2.32 7.43
CA ALA A 136 9.36 -2.18 8.28
C ALA A 136 9.72 -1.42 9.55
N VAL A 137 8.80 -0.58 10.00
CA VAL A 137 8.93 0.16 11.26
C VAL A 137 7.78 -0.18 12.16
N HIS A 138 8.09 -0.79 13.30
CA HIS A 138 7.13 -1.03 14.35
C HIS A 138 6.94 0.24 15.17
N PHE A 139 5.70 0.67 15.33
CA PHE A 139 5.35 1.83 16.13
C PHE A 139 4.14 1.53 17.01
N ASP A 140 4.07 2.22 18.15
CA ASP A 140 2.90 2.19 19.04
C ASP A 140 2.80 3.50 19.80
N ASP A 141 1.58 3.92 20.09
CA ASP A 141 1.29 5.12 20.90
C ASP A 141 2.08 6.39 20.49
N GLY A 142 2.29 6.58 19.18
CA GLY A 142 2.99 7.75 18.63
C GLY A 142 4.51 7.72 18.78
N GLU A 143 5.10 6.54 19.03
CA GLU A 143 6.54 6.33 19.16
C GLU A 143 7.01 5.21 18.24
N VAL A 144 8.16 5.41 17.60
CA VAL A 144 8.86 4.33 16.89
C VAL A 144 9.51 3.41 17.93
N LEU A 145 9.24 2.12 17.84
CA LEU A 145 9.74 1.11 18.78
C LEU A 145 10.91 0.31 18.20
N GLU A 146 10.85 0.01 16.91
CA GLU A 146 11.84 -0.82 16.22
C GLU A 146 11.83 -0.53 14.72
N VAL A 147 13.02 -0.42 14.13
CA VAL A 147 13.23 -0.42 12.68
C VAL A 147 13.83 -1.77 12.32
N SER A 148 13.26 -2.45 11.33
CA SER A 148 13.74 -3.78 10.92
C SER A 148 15.03 -3.72 10.12
N ASP A 149 15.69 -4.87 9.96
CA ASP A 149 16.69 -5.02 8.90
C ASP A 149 16.05 -4.80 7.51
N VAL A 150 16.88 -4.41 6.53
CA VAL A 150 16.46 -4.28 5.13
C VAL A 150 16.19 -5.65 4.51
N VAL A 151 15.10 -5.75 3.76
CA VAL A 151 14.72 -6.95 3.01
C VAL A 151 14.62 -6.61 1.54
N ILE A 152 15.31 -7.35 0.68
CA ILE A 152 15.30 -7.10 -0.77
C ILE A 152 14.60 -8.26 -1.46
N ASP A 153 13.48 -7.99 -2.10
CA ASP A 153 12.73 -8.92 -2.94
C ASP A 153 13.06 -8.68 -4.40
N TYR A 154 13.31 -9.74 -5.16
CA TYR A 154 13.62 -9.63 -6.58
C TYR A 154 13.31 -10.93 -7.32
N LYS A 155 13.32 -10.86 -8.65
CA LYS A 155 13.22 -12.01 -9.55
C LYS A 155 14.48 -12.15 -10.39
N LEU A 156 14.86 -13.39 -10.70
CA LEU A 156 15.81 -13.64 -11.78
C LEU A 156 15.11 -13.51 -13.14
N THR A 157 15.89 -13.45 -14.22
CA THR A 157 15.30 -13.34 -15.57
C THR A 157 14.46 -14.56 -15.98
N ASP A 158 14.59 -15.69 -15.26
CA ASP A 158 13.75 -16.88 -15.46
C ASP A 158 12.40 -16.80 -14.71
N GLY A 159 12.18 -15.73 -13.94
CA GLY A 159 10.98 -15.48 -13.16
C GLY A 159 10.99 -16.08 -11.76
N SER A 160 12.05 -16.77 -11.35
CA SER A 160 12.20 -17.26 -9.97
C SER A 160 12.30 -16.10 -8.98
N GLU A 161 11.54 -16.18 -7.89
CA GLU A 161 11.51 -15.18 -6.81
C GLU A 161 12.57 -15.49 -5.75
N HIS A 162 13.29 -14.45 -5.33
CA HIS A 162 14.35 -14.52 -4.33
C HIS A 162 14.22 -13.37 -3.34
N ARG A 163 14.81 -13.58 -2.16
CA ARG A 163 14.80 -12.62 -1.06
C ARG A 163 16.15 -12.61 -0.36
N ILE A 164 16.65 -11.42 -0.08
CA ILE A 164 17.72 -11.18 0.91
C ILE A 164 17.08 -10.68 2.20
N GLY A 165 17.58 -11.15 3.34
CA GLY A 165 17.04 -10.81 4.66
C GLY A 165 15.81 -11.63 5.03
N SER A 166 15.27 -11.35 6.22
CA SER A 166 14.04 -11.98 6.71
C SER A 166 13.03 -10.89 7.04
N PRO A 167 11.78 -10.97 6.55
CA PRO A 167 10.77 -10.00 6.92
C PRO A 167 10.53 -10.10 8.44
N PRO A 168 10.39 -8.95 9.12
CA PRO A 168 10.03 -8.97 10.52
C PRO A 168 8.59 -9.47 10.71
N SER A 169 8.23 -9.77 11.95
CA SER A 169 6.88 -10.22 12.31
C SER A 169 6.21 -9.23 13.27
N TYR A 170 5.56 -8.21 12.69
CA TYR A 170 4.82 -7.20 13.45
C TYR A 170 3.38 -7.10 12.94
N PRO A 171 2.53 -8.13 13.09
CA PRO A 171 1.21 -8.09 12.50
C PRO A 171 0.40 -6.92 13.07
N ASN A 172 0.05 -5.97 12.20
CA ASN A 172 -0.90 -4.89 12.40
C ASN A 172 -0.41 -3.64 13.15
N LYS A 173 0.90 -3.46 13.34
CA LYS A 173 1.50 -2.28 13.98
C LYS A 173 2.79 -1.83 13.29
N GLU A 174 2.83 -2.00 11.97
CA GLU A 174 3.98 -1.67 11.15
C GLU A 174 3.64 -0.58 10.13
N LEU A 175 4.62 0.29 9.85
CA LEU A 175 4.73 0.96 8.57
C LEU A 175 5.62 0.13 7.66
N ILE A 176 5.19 -0.08 6.42
CA ILE A 176 5.97 -0.78 5.41
C ILE A 176 6.43 0.24 4.38
N PHE A 177 7.75 0.34 4.21
CA PHE A 177 8.40 1.07 3.14
C PHE A 177 8.80 0.06 2.08
N ALA A 178 8.16 0.13 0.91
CA ALA A 178 8.45 -0.75 -0.21
C ALA A 178 8.68 0.14 -1.43
N MET A 179 9.94 0.27 -1.84
CA MET A 179 10.34 1.13 -2.94
C MET A 179 11.30 0.38 -3.88
N PRO A 180 11.26 0.65 -5.19
CA PRO A 180 12.28 0.18 -6.11
C PRO A 180 13.59 0.94 -5.90
N GLU A 181 14.61 0.60 -6.68
CA GLU A 181 15.83 1.42 -6.80
C GLU A 181 15.48 2.88 -7.13
N LEU A 182 16.17 3.81 -6.47
CA LEU A 182 15.98 5.25 -6.61
C LEU A 182 17.27 5.93 -7.10
N GLU A 183 17.12 6.78 -8.11
CA GLU A 183 18.15 7.72 -8.51
C GLU A 183 18.06 8.99 -7.67
N PHE A 184 19.11 9.28 -6.90
CA PHE A 184 19.24 10.53 -6.14
C PHE A 184 20.03 11.56 -6.95
N ALA A 185 19.62 12.83 -6.86
CA ALA A 185 20.24 13.92 -7.60
C ALA A 185 21.72 14.13 -7.22
N ASP A 186 22.49 14.72 -8.15
CA ASP A 186 23.84 15.16 -7.88
C ASP A 186 23.84 16.20 -6.74
N GLY A 187 24.58 15.91 -5.67
CA GLY A 187 24.63 16.76 -4.48
C GLY A 187 23.55 16.46 -3.44
N PHE A 188 22.79 15.37 -3.57
CA PHE A 188 21.89 14.90 -2.53
C PHE A 188 22.65 14.63 -1.22
N GLU A 189 22.20 15.26 -0.13
CA GLU A 189 22.77 15.12 1.21
C GLU A 189 21.85 14.25 2.08
N TYR A 190 22.30 13.02 2.38
CA TYR A 190 21.52 12.03 3.13
C TYR A 190 20.99 12.59 4.46
N GLU A 191 21.86 13.26 5.21
CA GLU A 191 21.59 13.80 6.53
C GLU A 191 20.55 14.94 6.52
N GLU A 192 20.37 15.62 5.39
CA GLU A 192 19.45 16.75 5.26
C GLU A 192 18.16 16.39 4.53
N GLU A 193 18.21 15.47 3.56
CA GLU A 193 17.13 15.27 2.58
C GLU A 193 16.42 13.92 2.68
N PHE A 194 17.02 12.88 3.28
CA PHE A 194 16.44 11.54 3.24
C PHE A 194 15.14 11.41 4.06
N ALA A 195 15.03 12.14 5.17
CA ALA A 195 13.79 12.20 5.94
C ALA A 195 12.61 12.72 5.11
N ASP A 196 12.84 13.68 4.21
CA ASP A 196 11.81 14.22 3.32
C ASP A 196 11.38 13.19 2.26
N VAL A 197 12.30 12.33 1.80
CA VAL A 197 11.97 11.21 0.89
C VAL A 197 11.06 10.21 1.58
N ILE A 198 11.40 9.81 2.82
CA ILE A 198 10.59 8.89 3.64
C ILE A 198 9.20 9.49 3.91
N MET A 199 9.12 10.77 4.28
CA MET A 199 7.85 11.43 4.54
C MET A 199 6.99 11.55 3.27
N SER A 200 7.62 11.89 2.14
CA SER A 200 6.95 11.97 0.83
C SER A 200 6.39 10.61 0.40
N HIS A 201 7.13 9.53 0.64
CA HIS A 201 6.66 8.17 0.39
C HIS A 201 5.40 7.83 1.21
N LEU A 202 5.40 8.11 2.52
CA LEU A 202 4.24 7.85 3.38
C LEU A 202 3.01 8.69 2.97
N MET A 203 3.21 9.96 2.61
CA MET A 203 2.14 10.80 2.07
C MET A 203 1.60 10.26 0.73
N ALA A 204 2.48 9.78 -0.16
CA ALA A 204 2.11 9.14 -1.40
C ALA A 204 1.38 7.80 -1.17
N GLN A 205 1.71 7.04 -0.12
CA GLN A 205 0.93 5.85 0.22
C GLN A 205 -0.52 6.19 0.62
N ILE A 206 -0.73 7.28 1.36
CA ILE A 206 -2.09 7.76 1.69
C ILE A 206 -2.82 8.17 0.41
N ARG A 207 -2.17 8.93 -0.49
CA ARG A 207 -2.69 9.28 -1.82
C ARG A 207 -3.23 8.05 -2.55
N ASP A 208 -2.40 7.02 -2.59
CA ASP A 208 -2.64 5.82 -3.37
C ASP A 208 -3.78 4.96 -2.81
N ILE A 209 -4.04 5.01 -1.50
CA ILE A 209 -5.24 4.39 -0.91
C ILE A 209 -6.53 5.02 -1.49
N TYR A 210 -6.59 6.34 -1.60
CA TYR A 210 -7.77 7.02 -2.18
C TYR A 210 -7.92 6.72 -3.67
N LEU A 211 -6.82 6.76 -4.43
CA LEU A 211 -6.83 6.42 -5.85
C LEU A 211 -7.27 4.97 -6.08
N ASN A 212 -6.84 4.04 -5.22
CA ASN A 212 -7.27 2.64 -5.25
C ASN A 212 -8.77 2.46 -5.00
N MET A 213 -9.44 3.42 -4.35
CA MET A 213 -10.89 3.45 -4.16
C MET A 213 -11.63 4.26 -5.24
N GLY A 214 -10.92 4.79 -6.25
CA GLY A 214 -11.49 5.70 -7.24
C GLY A 214 -11.96 7.02 -6.65
N GLU A 215 -11.26 7.51 -5.62
CA GLU A 215 -11.55 8.78 -4.95
C GLU A 215 -10.38 9.76 -5.09
N ASP A 216 -10.71 11.05 -5.11
CA ASP A 216 -9.71 12.10 -5.06
C ASP A 216 -9.07 12.14 -3.66
N PRO A 217 -7.72 12.02 -3.55
CA PRO A 217 -7.07 12.17 -2.27
C PRO A 217 -7.22 13.62 -1.73
N PRO A 218 -7.20 13.80 -0.39
CA PRO A 218 -7.15 15.12 0.23
C PRO A 218 -5.96 15.94 -0.30
N ALA A 219 -6.13 17.26 -0.37
CA ALA A 219 -5.16 18.14 -1.04
C ALA A 219 -3.72 18.04 -0.49
N GLU A 220 -3.57 17.82 0.81
CA GLU A 220 -2.28 17.66 1.48
C GLU A 220 -1.52 16.38 1.07
N TYR A 221 -2.23 15.34 0.61
CA TYR A 221 -1.64 14.08 0.16
C TYR A 221 -1.50 14.01 -1.37
N ARG A 222 -1.78 15.08 -2.11
CA ARG A 222 -1.55 15.15 -3.56
C ARG A 222 -0.08 15.42 -3.88
N VAL A 223 0.80 14.64 -3.28
CA VAL A 223 2.26 14.71 -3.48
C VAL A 223 2.66 13.89 -4.71
N GLU A 224 3.79 14.24 -5.32
CA GLU A 224 4.45 13.41 -6.33
C GLU A 224 5.34 12.36 -5.66
N GLY A 225 5.66 11.29 -6.38
CA GLY A 225 6.55 10.22 -5.90
C GLY A 225 5.85 8.87 -5.71
N ILE A 226 6.66 7.90 -5.29
CA ILE A 226 6.28 6.49 -5.11
C ILE A 226 5.54 6.34 -3.80
N GLY A 227 4.32 5.79 -3.83
CA GLY A 227 3.56 5.45 -2.64
C GLY A 227 3.39 3.95 -2.52
N LYS A 228 2.19 3.44 -2.78
CA LYS A 228 1.93 2.00 -2.80
C LYS A 228 2.26 1.43 -4.18
N LEU A 229 2.88 0.26 -4.19
CA LEU A 229 3.09 -0.52 -5.41
C LEU A 229 1.83 -1.36 -5.71
N ASN A 230 1.53 -1.54 -6.99
CA ASN A 230 0.43 -2.38 -7.48
C ASN A 230 -0.97 -1.90 -7.08
N ILE A 231 -1.22 -0.58 -7.13
CA ILE A 231 -2.57 -0.03 -6.95
C ILE A 231 -3.42 -0.17 -8.20
N VAL A 232 -4.74 -0.26 -8.04
CA VAL A 232 -5.67 -0.38 -9.17
C VAL A 232 -5.51 0.80 -10.14
N GLY A 233 -5.07 0.49 -11.37
CA GLY A 233 -4.89 1.49 -12.43
C GLY A 233 -3.45 1.97 -12.64
N ASP A 234 -2.47 1.48 -11.88
CA ASP A 234 -1.04 1.79 -12.10
C ASP A 234 -0.39 0.97 -13.23
N GLY A 235 -1.12 0.00 -13.80
CA GLY A 235 -0.65 -0.87 -14.88
C GLY A 235 0.31 -1.98 -14.45
N ILE A 236 0.60 -2.10 -13.15
CA ILE A 236 1.50 -3.10 -12.58
C ILE A 236 0.71 -3.83 -11.48
N GLY A 237 -0.24 -4.68 -11.83
CA GLY A 237 -1.04 -5.35 -10.80
C GLY A 237 -2.26 -6.12 -11.27
N ALA A 238 -2.47 -6.23 -12.58
CA ALA A 238 -3.48 -7.13 -13.12
C ALA A 238 -2.94 -8.57 -13.10
N THR A 239 -3.13 -9.27 -11.97
CA THR A 239 -3.35 -10.71 -12.00
C THR A 239 -4.84 -11.04 -11.89
#